data_AF-A0A946XHM2-F1
#
_entry.id   AF-A0A946XHM2-F1
#
_cell.length_a   1.000
_cell.length_b   1.000
_cell.length_c   1.000
_cell.angle_alpha   90.00
_cell.angle_beta   90.00
_cell.angle_gamma   90.00
#
_symmetry.space_group_name_H-M   'P 1'
#
loop_
_entity.id
_entity.type
_entity.pdbx_description
1 polymer ?
#
loop_
_entity_poly.entity_id
_entity_poly.type
_entity_poly.pdbx_seq_one_letter_code
_entity_poly.pdbx_strand_id
1 'polypeptide(L)'
;MGNLIGALLVVELVVIIGLAALGTTSHFNVSTPFHIVMWSVMATAISAVWGATFILGASLWNAPRMSADLRLAVRWALGLGLAGMGIAFTMTPPQAQQIQPETWAGIAGAHTVGAADGGTGLPFFGWSTIAGDLRVSHFLGLHALQILPAFALLVSVAIASQYGRLAIITGLGMSYGLFITFTYVQALMGQSIVHVSTIAGLVLALIVGLLVSALSQRVLSNSHKRRLSLPEMKKPKKL
;
A
#
# COMPACT_ATOMS: atom_id res chain seq x y z
N MET A 1 14.14 -10.94 10.49
CA MET A 1 13.43 -10.29 9.36
C MET A 1 13.47 -8.77 9.46
N GLY A 2 13.00 -8.15 10.55
CA GLY A 2 13.04 -6.67 10.71
C GLY A 2 14.43 -6.05 10.49
N ASN A 3 15.47 -6.58 11.14
CA ASN A 3 16.85 -6.07 10.97
C ASN A 3 17.36 -6.17 9.51
N LEU A 4 16.98 -7.24 8.79
CA LEU A 4 17.35 -7.41 7.38
C LEU A 4 16.66 -6.36 6.51
N ILE A 5 15.35 -6.16 6.70
CA ILE A 5 14.60 -5.11 6.00
C ILE A 5 15.22 -3.74 6.27
N GLY A 6 15.52 -3.43 7.53
CA GLY A 6 16.17 -2.18 7.91
C GLY A 6 17.53 -1.98 7.24
N ALA A 7 18.39 -3.00 7.25
CA ALA A 7 19.70 -2.93 6.61
C ALA A 7 19.62 -2.70 5.09
N LEU A 8 18.69 -3.38 4.41
CA LEU A 8 18.48 -3.20 2.97
C LEU A 8 17.92 -1.81 2.64
N LEU A 9 17.02 -1.27 3.47
CA LEU A 9 16.54 0.11 3.31
C LEU A 9 17.65 1.16 3.55
N VAL A 10 18.65 0.86 4.41
CA VAL A 10 19.81 1.74 4.56
C VAL A 10 20.64 1.79 3.26
N VAL A 11 20.78 0.67 2.55
CA VAL A 11 21.45 0.65 1.23
C VAL A 11 20.76 1.61 0.25
N GLU A 12 19.43 1.57 0.18
CA GLU A 12 18.64 2.51 -0.64
C GLU A 12 18.96 3.96 -0.28
N LEU A 13 18.88 4.31 1.00
CA LEU A 13 19.08 5.69 1.46
C LEU A 13 20.49 6.20 1.18
N VAL A 14 21.51 5.36 1.33
CA VAL A 14 22.90 5.74 1.01
C VAL A 14 23.03 6.10 -0.46
N VAL A 15 22.48 5.29 -1.37
CA VAL A 15 22.57 5.55 -2.81
C VAL A 15 21.71 6.76 -3.20
N ILE A 16 20.48 6.86 -2.70
CA ILE A 16 19.57 7.99 -2.97
C ILE A 16 20.19 9.31 -2.53
N ILE A 17 20.66 9.40 -1.28
CA ILE A 17 21.24 10.63 -0.73
C ILE A 17 22.56 10.96 -1.44
N GLY A 18 23.40 9.95 -1.69
CA GLY A 18 24.68 10.14 -2.39
C GLY A 18 24.51 10.69 -3.80
N LEU A 19 23.61 10.11 -4.60
CA LEU A 19 23.35 10.59 -5.96
C LEU A 19 22.64 11.95 -5.97
N ALA A 20 21.70 12.19 -5.04
CA ALA A 20 21.09 13.50 -4.87
C ALA A 20 22.11 14.58 -4.51
N ALA A 21 23.09 14.28 -3.66
CA ALA A 21 24.17 15.21 -3.30
C ALA A 21 25.09 15.55 -4.50
N LEU A 22 25.18 14.64 -5.47
CA LEU A 22 25.88 14.86 -6.74
C LEU A 22 24.99 15.54 -7.80
N GLY A 23 23.76 15.91 -7.45
CA GLY A 23 22.80 16.54 -8.38
C GLY A 23 22.32 15.60 -9.49
N THR A 24 22.38 14.28 -9.28
CA THR A 24 21.94 13.27 -10.27
C THR A 24 20.81 12.39 -9.71
N THR A 25 20.07 11.75 -10.60
CA THR A 25 18.95 10.87 -10.26
C THR A 25 19.44 9.47 -9.90
N SER A 26 18.87 8.87 -8.85
CA SER A 26 19.14 7.48 -8.45
C SER A 26 18.21 6.47 -9.11
N HIS A 27 16.93 6.80 -9.23
CA HIS A 27 15.92 5.93 -9.82
C HIS A 27 15.89 6.11 -11.34
N PHE A 28 15.67 5.00 -12.07
CA PHE A 28 15.55 4.95 -13.53
C PHE A 28 16.81 5.33 -14.33
N ASN A 29 17.85 5.82 -13.67
CA ASN A 29 19.05 6.32 -14.33
C ASN A 29 19.94 5.17 -14.82
N VAL A 30 20.04 5.07 -16.14
CA VAL A 30 20.84 4.08 -16.87
C VAL A 30 21.78 4.75 -17.87
N SER A 31 22.09 6.03 -17.66
CA SER A 31 22.90 6.86 -18.57
C SER A 31 24.37 6.44 -18.65
N THR A 32 24.91 5.78 -17.63
CA THR A 32 26.30 5.31 -17.58
C THR A 32 26.39 3.93 -16.92
N PRO A 33 27.49 3.18 -17.12
CA PRO A 33 27.71 1.92 -16.40
C PRO A 33 27.62 2.06 -14.88
N PHE A 34 28.11 3.19 -14.33
CA PHE A 34 28.02 3.47 -12.90
C PHE A 34 26.56 3.60 -12.44
N HIS A 35 25.74 4.40 -13.15
CA HIS A 35 24.32 4.56 -12.81
C HIS A 35 23.55 3.24 -12.93
N ILE A 36 23.84 2.42 -13.94
CA ILE A 36 23.26 1.08 -14.10
C ILE A 36 23.57 0.19 -12.88
N VAL A 37 24.81 0.20 -12.38
CA VAL A 37 25.18 -0.58 -11.20
C VAL A 37 24.46 -0.06 -9.96
N MET A 38 24.43 1.26 -9.74
CA MET A 38 23.74 1.86 -8.58
C MET A 38 22.24 1.56 -8.59
N TRP A 39 21.58 1.72 -9.74
CA TRP A 39 20.19 1.32 -9.91
C TRP A 39 20.05 -0.20 -9.66
N SER A 40 20.85 -1.06 -10.28
CA SER A 40 20.74 -2.53 -10.07
C SER A 40 20.90 -2.96 -8.61
N VAL A 41 21.77 -2.29 -7.85
CA VAL A 41 21.93 -2.51 -6.40
C VAL A 41 20.64 -2.18 -5.67
N MET A 42 20.05 -1.02 -5.95
CA MET A 42 18.77 -0.62 -5.36
C MET A 42 17.63 -1.56 -5.77
N ALA A 43 17.53 -1.92 -7.05
CA ALA A 43 16.54 -2.86 -7.58
C ALA A 43 16.52 -4.17 -6.79
N THR A 44 17.72 -4.69 -6.53
CA THR A 44 17.92 -5.94 -5.82
C THR A 44 17.55 -5.79 -4.35
N ALA A 45 18.00 -4.71 -3.71
CA ALA A 45 17.72 -4.45 -2.31
C ALA A 45 16.22 -4.26 -2.05
N ILE A 46 15.51 -3.44 -2.85
CA ILE A 46 14.07 -3.23 -2.69
C ILE A 46 13.24 -4.49 -3.01
N SER A 47 13.67 -5.30 -3.98
CA SER A 47 13.04 -6.59 -4.28
C SER A 47 13.19 -7.57 -3.11
N ALA A 48 14.36 -7.58 -2.46
CA ALA A 48 14.59 -8.37 -1.26
C ALA A 48 13.79 -7.85 -0.06
N VAL A 49 13.63 -6.53 0.10
CA VAL A 49 12.73 -5.91 1.10
C VAL A 49 11.28 -6.34 0.87
N TRP A 50 10.81 -6.33 -0.37
CA TRP A 50 9.46 -6.78 -0.71
C TRP A 50 9.24 -8.26 -0.35
N GLY A 51 10.15 -9.14 -0.75
CA GLY A 51 10.11 -10.56 -0.39
C GLY A 51 10.19 -10.81 1.12
N ALA A 52 11.09 -10.12 1.82
CA ALA A 52 11.23 -10.22 3.27
C ALA A 52 9.98 -9.72 4.01
N THR A 53 9.34 -8.66 3.50
CA THR A 53 8.08 -8.14 4.05
C THR A 53 6.93 -9.12 3.82
N PHE A 54 6.89 -9.79 2.66
CA PHE A 54 5.94 -10.86 2.39
C PHE A 54 6.11 -12.02 3.38
N ILE A 55 7.35 -12.50 3.57
CA ILE A 55 7.66 -13.60 4.50
C ILE A 55 7.31 -13.20 5.94
N LEU A 56 7.68 -11.98 6.36
CA LEU A 56 7.33 -11.46 7.68
C LEU A 56 5.80 -11.41 7.84
N GLY A 57 5.08 -10.90 6.83
CA GLY A 57 3.63 -10.85 6.84
C GLY A 57 2.97 -12.23 6.94
N ALA A 58 3.46 -13.20 6.19
CA ALA A 58 3.01 -14.58 6.26
C ALA A 58 3.24 -15.19 7.66
N SER A 59 4.39 -14.91 8.28
CA SER A 59 4.69 -15.38 9.64
C SER A 59 3.76 -14.76 10.69
N LEU A 60 3.33 -13.51 10.49
CA LEU A 60 2.42 -12.81 11.40
C LEU A 60 0.94 -13.12 11.14
N TRP A 61 0.61 -13.73 10.00
CA TRP A 61 -0.76 -13.92 9.53
C TRP A 61 -1.68 -14.58 10.55
N ASN A 62 -1.15 -15.51 11.34
CA ASN A 62 -1.87 -16.24 12.39
C ASN A 62 -1.20 -16.13 13.78
N ALA A 63 -0.36 -15.11 13.99
CA ALA A 63 0.38 -14.95 15.24
C ALA A 63 -0.57 -15.00 16.46
N PRO A 64 -0.42 -15.96 17.38
CA PRO A 64 -1.39 -16.20 18.46
C PRO A 64 -1.43 -15.07 19.49
N ARG A 65 -0.39 -14.21 19.54
CA ARG A 65 -0.25 -13.12 20.51
C ARG A 65 -1.07 -11.87 20.17
N MET A 66 -1.70 -11.79 18.99
CA MET A 66 -2.51 -10.65 18.58
C MET A 66 -3.99 -10.88 18.86
N SER A 67 -4.66 -9.86 19.39
CA SER A 67 -6.12 -9.80 19.45
C SER A 67 -6.72 -9.89 18.03
N ALA A 68 -7.97 -10.35 17.92
CA ALA A 68 -8.59 -10.61 16.62
C ALA A 68 -8.68 -9.37 15.73
N ASP A 69 -8.97 -8.22 16.33
CA ASP A 69 -9.04 -6.90 15.71
C ASP A 69 -7.68 -6.40 15.22
N LEU A 70 -6.64 -6.44 16.06
CA LEU A 70 -5.29 -6.06 15.65
C LEU A 70 -4.77 -6.99 14.53
N ARG A 71 -5.03 -8.30 14.64
CA ARG A 71 -4.64 -9.26 13.62
C ARG A 71 -5.32 -8.98 12.28
N LEU A 72 -6.61 -8.64 12.29
CA LEU A 72 -7.33 -8.27 11.08
C LEU A 72 -6.74 -7.00 10.45
N ALA A 73 -6.43 -6.00 11.26
CA ALA A 73 -5.80 -4.76 10.77
C ALA A 73 -4.41 -5.01 10.17
N VAL A 74 -3.59 -5.83 10.83
CA VAL A 74 -2.27 -6.24 10.32
C VAL A 74 -2.40 -6.98 8.98
N ARG A 75 -3.40 -7.85 8.80
CA ARG A 75 -3.62 -8.52 7.50
C ARG A 75 -3.96 -7.55 6.38
N TRP A 76 -4.86 -6.59 6.64
CA TRP A 76 -5.14 -5.54 5.67
C TRP A 76 -3.92 -4.68 5.38
N ALA A 77 -3.20 -4.27 6.43
CA ALA A 77 -1.96 -3.50 6.33
C ALA A 77 -0.92 -4.19 5.46
N LEU A 78 -0.67 -5.48 5.70
CA LEU A 78 0.27 -6.28 4.92
C LEU A 78 -0.20 -6.47 3.47
N GLY A 79 -1.47 -6.81 3.26
CA GLY A 79 -2.00 -7.01 1.90
C GLY A 79 -1.93 -5.74 1.06
N LEU A 80 -2.41 -4.62 1.59
CA LEU A 80 -2.38 -3.33 0.90
C LEU A 80 -0.97 -2.74 0.82
N GLY A 81 -0.14 -2.96 1.85
CA GLY A 81 1.27 -2.61 1.86
C GLY A 81 2.06 -3.30 0.75
N LEU A 82 1.93 -4.62 0.64
CA LEU A 82 2.59 -5.41 -0.40
C LEU A 82 2.09 -5.06 -1.81
N ALA A 83 0.78 -4.78 -1.95
CA ALA A 83 0.23 -4.28 -3.20
C ALA A 83 0.80 -2.90 -3.56
N GLY A 84 0.86 -1.98 -2.59
CA GLY A 84 1.49 -0.67 -2.71
C GLY A 84 2.95 -0.75 -3.14
N MET A 85 3.75 -1.57 -2.46
CA MET A 85 5.13 -1.86 -2.86
C MET A 85 5.19 -2.43 -4.27
N GLY A 86 4.26 -3.32 -4.62
CA GLY A 86 4.15 -3.92 -5.96
C GLY A 86 3.95 -2.90 -7.08
N ILE A 87 3.25 -1.79 -6.81
CA ILE A 87 3.06 -0.70 -7.78
C ILE A 87 4.39 -0.06 -8.19
N ALA A 88 5.43 -0.08 -7.34
CA ALA A 88 6.74 0.47 -7.73
C ALA A 88 7.31 -0.25 -8.98
N PHE A 89 7.08 -1.55 -9.13
CA PHE A 89 7.55 -2.31 -10.29
C PHE A 89 6.84 -1.91 -11.58
N THR A 90 5.67 -1.26 -11.53
CA THR A 90 4.99 -0.77 -12.74
C THR A 90 5.58 0.55 -13.23
N MET A 91 6.43 1.20 -12.43
CA MET A 91 7.13 2.44 -12.80
C MET A 91 8.47 2.16 -13.50
N THR A 92 9.02 0.95 -13.41
CA THR A 92 10.36 0.63 -13.92
C THR A 92 10.45 0.39 -15.43
N PRO A 93 9.44 -0.16 -16.13
CA PRO A 93 9.51 -0.28 -17.58
C PRO A 93 9.52 1.12 -18.23
N PRO A 94 10.37 1.38 -19.22
CA PRO A 94 10.36 2.64 -19.93
C PRO A 94 9.07 2.81 -20.74
N GLN A 95 8.59 4.04 -20.82
CA GLN A 95 7.50 4.41 -21.72
C GLN A 95 7.97 4.37 -23.18
N ALA A 96 7.05 4.20 -24.12
CA ALA A 96 7.36 4.10 -25.54
C ALA A 96 8.12 5.33 -26.08
N GLN A 97 7.87 6.50 -25.51
CA GLN A 97 8.54 7.74 -25.83
C GLN A 97 9.95 7.82 -25.24
N GLN A 98 10.28 7.08 -24.18
CA GLN A 98 11.62 7.13 -23.59
C GLN A 98 12.65 6.33 -24.39
N ILE A 99 12.21 5.34 -25.16
CA ILE A 99 13.08 4.42 -25.91
C ILE A 99 13.35 4.86 -27.37
N GLN A 100 12.79 5.99 -27.81
CA GLN A 100 13.10 6.47 -29.16
C GLN A 100 14.50 7.10 -29.19
N PRO A 101 15.28 6.94 -30.29
CA PRO A 101 16.63 7.48 -30.40
C PRO A 101 16.73 8.98 -30.13
N GLU A 102 15.72 9.75 -30.55
CA GLU A 102 15.66 11.21 -30.44
C GLU A 102 15.30 11.74 -29.04
N THR A 103 14.75 10.88 -28.17
CA THR A 103 14.31 11.23 -26.81
C THR A 103 15.04 10.45 -25.72
N TRP A 104 15.93 9.52 -26.09
CA TRP A 104 16.71 8.74 -25.14
C TRP A 104 17.63 9.65 -24.31
N ALA A 105 17.30 9.79 -23.03
CA ALA A 105 18.04 10.60 -22.06
C ALA A 105 18.81 9.76 -21.04
N GLY A 106 18.93 8.44 -21.25
CA GLY A 106 19.52 7.55 -20.25
C GLY A 106 18.61 7.30 -19.04
N ILE A 107 17.29 7.49 -19.19
CA ILE A 107 16.28 7.25 -18.16
C ILE A 107 15.31 6.18 -18.65
N ALA A 108 15.19 5.08 -17.88
CA ALA A 108 14.30 3.96 -18.19
C ALA A 108 13.34 3.71 -17.02
N GLY A 109 12.09 4.13 -17.21
CA GLY A 109 11.04 4.14 -16.20
C GLY A 109 10.54 5.56 -15.92
N ALA A 110 9.35 5.64 -15.32
CA ALA A 110 8.69 6.89 -15.00
C ALA A 110 7.58 6.66 -13.97
N HIS A 111 7.25 7.70 -13.21
CA HIS A 111 6.08 7.70 -12.33
C HIS A 111 4.89 8.46 -12.92
N THR A 112 5.14 9.44 -13.80
CA THR A 112 4.11 10.21 -14.49
C THR A 112 3.57 9.42 -15.67
N VAL A 113 2.24 9.38 -15.86
CA VAL A 113 1.58 8.70 -16.98
C VAL A 113 0.79 9.70 -17.80
N GLY A 114 0.94 9.64 -19.12
CA GLY A 114 0.26 10.56 -20.05
C GLY A 114 0.99 11.88 -20.28
N ALA A 115 2.19 12.06 -19.71
CA ALA A 115 3.09 13.19 -19.96
C ALA A 115 4.54 12.77 -19.68
N ALA A 116 5.49 13.65 -20.00
CA ALA A 116 6.89 13.45 -19.61
C ALA A 116 7.03 13.34 -18.07
N ASP A 117 8.01 12.56 -17.62
CA ASP A 117 8.24 12.33 -16.20
C ASP A 117 8.71 13.61 -15.49
N GLY A 118 8.19 13.85 -14.29
CA GLY A 118 8.39 15.12 -13.56
C GLY A 118 7.43 16.25 -13.98
N GLY A 119 7.88 17.50 -13.79
CA GLY A 119 7.09 18.72 -14.07
C GLY A 119 6.38 19.30 -12.85
N THR A 120 5.33 20.10 -13.10
CA THR A 120 4.55 20.76 -12.04
C THR A 120 3.86 19.72 -11.17
N GLY A 121 4.08 19.82 -9.85
CA GLY A 121 3.51 18.90 -8.89
C GLY A 121 3.02 19.59 -7.63
N LEU A 122 2.25 18.84 -6.83
CA LEU A 122 1.80 19.29 -5.52
C LEU A 122 3.00 19.64 -4.63
N PRO A 123 2.93 20.70 -3.81
CA PRO A 123 3.96 21.01 -2.83
C PRO A 123 4.28 19.82 -1.93
N PHE A 124 5.55 19.64 -1.58
CA PHE A 124 6.12 18.54 -0.78
C PHE A 124 6.07 17.14 -1.42
N PHE A 125 4.96 16.76 -2.05
CA PHE A 125 4.79 15.43 -2.64
C PHE A 125 5.39 15.34 -4.05
N GLY A 126 5.36 16.44 -4.80
CA GLY A 126 5.76 16.49 -6.21
C GLY A 126 4.82 15.71 -7.13
N TRP A 127 3.66 15.24 -6.66
CA TRP A 127 2.70 14.49 -7.48
C TRP A 127 2.15 15.35 -8.60
N SER A 128 2.16 14.85 -9.83
CA SER A 128 1.77 15.61 -11.02
C SER A 128 0.38 16.24 -10.87
N THR A 129 0.29 17.54 -11.13
CA THR A 129 -1.00 18.27 -11.18
C THR A 129 -1.62 18.30 -12.58
N ILE A 130 -0.92 17.76 -13.58
CA ILE A 130 -1.29 17.85 -15.00
C ILE A 130 -1.60 16.48 -15.61
N ALA A 131 -0.98 15.42 -15.10
CA ALA A 131 -1.06 14.07 -15.65
C ALA A 131 -1.15 13.03 -14.52
N GLY A 132 -1.30 11.77 -14.86
CA GLY A 132 -1.35 10.68 -13.89
C GLY A 132 -0.04 10.51 -13.15
N ASP A 133 -0.09 10.08 -11.89
CA ASP A 133 1.12 9.85 -11.09
C ASP A 133 0.99 8.59 -10.22
N LEU A 134 1.75 7.56 -10.59
CA LEU A 134 1.70 6.25 -9.92
C LEU A 134 2.18 6.34 -8.46
N ARG A 135 2.96 7.37 -8.09
CA ARG A 135 3.47 7.53 -6.71
C ARG A 135 2.35 7.71 -5.71
N VAL A 136 1.19 8.25 -6.11
CA VAL A 136 0.05 8.44 -5.21
C VAL A 136 -0.42 7.10 -4.65
N SER A 137 -0.74 6.16 -5.55
CA SER A 137 -1.23 4.83 -5.17
C SER A 137 -0.18 3.99 -4.46
N HIS A 138 1.09 4.10 -4.89
CA HIS A 138 2.23 3.50 -4.20
C HIS A 138 2.37 4.03 -2.77
N PHE A 139 2.37 5.36 -2.59
CA PHE A 139 2.46 6.03 -1.29
C PHE A 139 1.34 5.59 -0.35
N LEU A 140 0.08 5.61 -0.83
CA LEU A 140 -1.06 5.16 -0.04
C LEU A 140 -0.91 3.69 0.36
N GLY A 141 -0.53 2.82 -0.57
CA GLY A 141 -0.28 1.42 -0.26
C GLY A 141 0.79 1.23 0.82
N LEU A 142 1.94 1.91 0.70
CA LEU A 142 2.97 1.89 1.75
C LEU A 142 2.43 2.35 3.10
N HIS A 143 1.65 3.43 3.12
CA HIS A 143 1.08 4.01 4.34
C HIS A 143 0.03 3.12 5.02
N ALA A 144 -0.50 2.11 4.32
CA ALA A 144 -1.37 1.10 4.92
C ALA A 144 -0.69 0.38 6.11
N LEU A 145 0.63 0.18 6.03
CA LEU A 145 1.44 -0.49 7.05
C LEU A 145 1.45 0.28 8.37
N GLN A 146 1.38 1.62 8.34
CA GLN A 146 1.28 2.46 9.53
C GLN A 146 -0.17 2.73 9.93
N ILE A 147 -1.01 3.13 8.97
CA ILE A 147 -2.35 3.68 9.25
C ILE A 147 -3.27 2.62 9.83
N LEU A 148 -3.34 1.42 9.23
CA LEU A 148 -4.34 0.43 9.63
C LEU A 148 -4.07 -0.17 11.03
N PRO A 149 -2.83 -0.56 11.40
CA PRO A 149 -2.56 -1.02 12.75
C PRO A 149 -2.73 0.09 13.79
N ALA A 150 -2.28 1.32 13.50
CA ALA A 150 -2.45 2.45 14.41
C ALA A 150 -3.94 2.75 14.65
N PHE A 151 -4.75 2.75 13.58
CA PHE A 151 -6.18 2.96 13.69
C PHE A 151 -6.88 1.85 14.50
N ALA A 152 -6.46 0.59 14.33
CA ALA A 152 -7.00 -0.51 15.12
C ALA A 152 -6.70 -0.36 16.62
N LEU A 153 -5.54 0.18 16.98
CA LEU A 153 -5.21 0.51 18.38
C LEU A 153 -6.10 1.66 18.91
N LEU A 154 -6.39 2.68 18.10
CA LEU A 154 -7.31 3.75 18.51
C LEU A 154 -8.74 3.21 18.73
N VAL A 155 -9.22 2.37 17.81
CA VAL A 155 -10.53 1.73 17.91
C VAL A 155 -10.62 0.75 19.08
N SER A 156 -9.52 0.10 19.46
CA SER A 156 -9.49 -0.80 20.63
C SER A 156 -9.75 -0.08 21.94
N VAL A 157 -9.32 1.19 22.05
CA VAL A 157 -9.56 2.03 23.21
C VAL A 157 -10.95 2.69 23.15
N ALA A 158 -11.39 3.12 21.97
CA ALA A 158 -12.63 3.88 21.82
C ALA A 158 -13.90 3.01 21.80
N ILE A 159 -13.81 1.75 21.38
CA ILE A 159 -14.98 0.90 21.08
C ILE A 159 -14.93 -0.39 21.88
N ALA A 160 -15.81 -0.50 22.88
CA ALA A 160 -15.86 -1.66 23.77
C ALA A 160 -16.26 -2.97 23.04
N SER A 161 -17.18 -2.89 22.07
CA SER A 161 -17.68 -4.06 21.34
C SER A 161 -16.64 -4.61 20.36
N GLN A 162 -16.13 -5.83 20.61
CA GLN A 162 -15.21 -6.51 19.70
C GLN A 162 -15.77 -6.65 18.28
N TYR A 163 -17.07 -6.94 18.14
CA TYR A 163 -17.72 -7.01 16.84
C TYR A 163 -17.72 -5.65 16.13
N GLY A 164 -17.97 -4.57 16.88
CA GLY A 164 -17.88 -3.20 16.38
C GLY A 164 -16.48 -2.89 15.85
N ARG A 165 -15.44 -3.26 16.60
CA ARG A 165 -14.04 -3.07 16.18
C ARG A 165 -13.72 -3.79 14.88
N LEU A 166 -14.08 -5.08 14.80
CA LEU A 166 -13.86 -5.90 13.60
C LEU A 166 -14.59 -5.34 12.37
N ALA A 167 -15.84 -4.90 12.55
CA ALA A 167 -16.64 -4.29 11.50
C ALA A 167 -16.03 -2.98 10.98
N ILE A 168 -15.64 -2.08 11.89
CA ILE A 168 -15.01 -0.80 11.54
C ILE A 168 -13.68 -1.03 10.81
N ILE A 169 -12.82 -1.92 11.32
CA ILE A 169 -11.53 -2.24 10.68
C ILE A 169 -11.74 -2.85 9.29
N THR A 170 -12.75 -3.71 9.12
CA THR A 170 -13.09 -4.28 7.80
C THR A 170 -13.54 -3.20 6.83
N GLY A 171 -14.41 -2.30 7.26
CA GLY A 171 -14.87 -1.17 6.46
C GLY A 171 -13.73 -0.23 6.06
N LEU A 172 -12.84 0.10 7.00
CA LEU A 172 -11.66 0.92 6.72
C LEU A 172 -10.72 0.24 5.74
N GLY A 173 -10.39 -1.04 5.94
CA GLY A 173 -9.52 -1.80 5.04
C GLY A 173 -10.06 -1.84 3.61
N MET A 174 -11.37 -2.08 3.46
CA MET A 174 -12.04 -2.04 2.15
C MET A 174 -12.00 -0.64 1.53
N SER A 175 -12.36 0.39 2.29
CA SER A 175 -12.35 1.77 1.81
C SER A 175 -10.96 2.19 1.32
N TYR A 176 -9.93 1.92 2.13
CA TYR A 176 -8.55 2.25 1.83
C TYR A 176 -8.03 1.50 0.60
N GLY A 177 -8.32 0.19 0.52
CA GLY A 177 -7.95 -0.63 -0.64
C GLY A 177 -8.62 -0.21 -1.94
N LEU A 178 -9.90 0.19 -1.88
CA LEU A 178 -10.62 0.75 -3.03
C LEU A 178 -10.01 2.07 -3.47
N PHE A 179 -9.63 2.94 -2.53
CA PHE A 179 -9.03 4.22 -2.88
C PHE A 179 -7.61 4.08 -3.47
N ILE A 180 -6.80 3.13 -2.98
CA ILE A 180 -5.52 2.76 -3.60
C ILE A 180 -5.75 2.29 -5.04
N THR A 181 -6.67 1.34 -5.24
CA THR A 181 -7.00 0.82 -6.57
C THR A 181 -7.50 1.93 -7.50
N PHE A 182 -8.37 2.80 -7.00
CA PHE A 182 -8.91 3.91 -7.75
C PHE A 182 -7.80 4.88 -8.19
N THR A 183 -6.94 5.31 -7.27
CA THR A 183 -5.86 6.25 -7.60
C THR A 183 -4.81 5.63 -8.54
N TYR A 184 -4.58 4.32 -8.45
CA TYR A 184 -3.74 3.60 -9.40
C TYR A 184 -4.34 3.61 -10.81
N VAL A 185 -5.62 3.24 -10.95
CA VAL A 185 -6.33 3.27 -12.25
C VAL A 185 -6.44 4.69 -12.79
N GLN A 186 -6.75 5.66 -11.95
CA GLN A 186 -6.79 7.08 -12.30
C GLN A 186 -5.45 7.54 -12.88
N ALA A 187 -4.34 7.19 -12.23
CA ALA A 187 -3.00 7.50 -12.73
C ALA A 187 -2.73 6.80 -14.07
N LEU A 188 -3.10 5.53 -14.23
CA LEU A 188 -2.95 4.81 -15.51
C LEU A 188 -3.78 5.43 -16.65
N MET A 189 -4.91 6.07 -16.33
CA MET A 189 -5.71 6.84 -17.28
C MET A 189 -5.10 8.22 -17.60
N GLY A 190 -3.92 8.54 -17.08
CA GLY A 190 -3.26 9.84 -17.24
C GLY A 190 -3.93 10.98 -16.49
N GLN A 191 -4.82 10.68 -15.54
CA GLN A 191 -5.54 11.70 -14.78
C GLN A 191 -4.77 12.07 -13.50
N SER A 192 -4.57 13.37 -13.29
CA SER A 192 -3.94 13.88 -12.08
C SER A 192 -4.79 13.65 -10.84
N ILE A 193 -4.13 13.53 -9.69
CA ILE A 193 -4.75 13.46 -8.37
C ILE A 193 -5.59 14.71 -8.02
N VAL A 194 -5.35 15.86 -8.67
CA VAL A 194 -6.18 17.06 -8.48
C VAL A 194 -7.44 17.09 -9.36
N HIS A 195 -7.63 16.08 -10.21
CA HIS A 195 -8.82 15.96 -11.04
C HIS A 195 -10.07 15.70 -10.19
N VAL A 196 -11.24 16.19 -10.63
CA VAL A 196 -12.52 16.05 -9.90
C VAL A 196 -12.91 14.60 -9.63
N SER A 197 -12.47 13.67 -10.49
CA SER A 197 -12.70 12.22 -10.30
C SER A 197 -12.11 11.70 -8.99
N THR A 198 -11.05 12.32 -8.45
CA THR A 198 -10.47 11.95 -7.14
C THR A 198 -11.49 12.06 -6.02
N ILE A 199 -12.26 13.15 -5.99
CA ILE A 199 -13.27 13.39 -4.96
C ILE A 199 -14.37 12.35 -5.08
N ALA A 200 -14.85 12.07 -6.30
CA ALA A 200 -15.86 11.05 -6.54
C ALA A 200 -15.37 9.66 -6.13
N GLY A 201 -14.12 9.30 -6.46
CA GLY A 201 -13.49 8.04 -6.07
C GLY A 201 -13.36 7.90 -4.55
N LEU A 202 -12.94 8.96 -3.86
CA LEU A 202 -12.85 8.98 -2.40
C LEU A 202 -14.24 8.81 -1.74
N VAL A 203 -15.23 9.58 -2.18
CA VAL A 203 -16.60 9.49 -1.65
C VAL A 203 -17.18 8.09 -1.85
N LEU A 204 -17.01 7.51 -3.03
CA LEU A 204 -17.46 6.15 -3.32
C LEU A 204 -16.76 5.13 -2.41
N ALA A 205 -15.44 5.21 -2.26
CA ALA A 205 -14.68 4.33 -1.40
C ALA A 205 -15.12 4.44 0.08
N LEU A 206 -15.44 5.65 0.56
CA LEU A 206 -15.95 5.87 1.91
C LEU A 206 -17.35 5.28 2.10
N ILE A 207 -18.27 5.50 1.15
CA ILE A 207 -19.63 4.94 1.19
C ILE A 207 -19.56 3.41 1.24
N VAL A 208 -18.78 2.79 0.36
CA VAL A 208 -18.62 1.33 0.35
C VAL A 208 -18.03 0.84 1.66
N GLY A 209 -17.02 1.52 2.20
CA GLY A 209 -16.44 1.18 3.51
C GLY A 209 -17.46 1.23 4.65
N LEU A 210 -18.29 2.27 4.69
CA LEU A 210 -19.36 2.42 5.70
C LEU A 210 -20.41 1.32 5.57
N LEU A 211 -20.83 1.00 4.34
CA LEU A 211 -21.79 -0.09 4.09
C LEU A 211 -21.22 -1.45 4.51
N VAL A 212 -19.96 -1.73 4.16
CA VAL A 212 -19.26 -2.97 4.56
C VAL A 212 -19.12 -3.06 6.07
N SER A 213 -18.80 -1.96 6.75
CA SER A 213 -18.77 -1.90 8.21
C SER A 213 -20.14 -2.21 8.81
N ALA A 214 -21.20 -1.54 8.36
CA ALA A 214 -22.55 -1.75 8.86
C ALA A 214 -23.04 -3.19 8.65
N LEU A 215 -22.77 -3.76 7.47
CA LEU A 215 -23.12 -5.14 7.15
C LEU A 215 -22.34 -6.13 8.02
N SER A 216 -21.03 -5.94 8.16
CA SER A 216 -20.17 -6.79 8.99
C SER A 216 -20.63 -6.79 10.44
N GLN A 217 -21.00 -5.62 10.99
CA GLN A 217 -21.52 -5.49 12.34
C GLN A 217 -22.82 -6.29 12.53
N ARG A 218 -23.76 -6.20 11.57
CA ARG A 218 -25.01 -6.96 11.61
C ARG A 218 -24.76 -8.46 11.55
N VAL A 219 -23.90 -8.91 10.63
CA VAL A 219 -23.58 -10.33 10.45
C VAL A 219 -22.92 -10.93 11.69
N LEU A 220 -21.91 -10.24 12.24
CA LEU A 220 -21.19 -10.70 13.43
C LEU A 220 -22.10 -10.74 14.67
N SER A 221 -22.91 -9.70 14.89
CA SER A 221 -23.88 -9.63 15.99
C SER A 221 -24.93 -10.73 15.90
N ASN A 222 -25.52 -10.96 14.72
CA ASN A 222 -26.52 -12.01 14.51
C ASN A 222 -25.92 -13.41 14.70
N SER A 223 -24.70 -13.63 14.21
CA SER A 223 -23.99 -14.91 14.39
C SER A 223 -23.73 -15.22 15.86
N HIS A 224 -23.42 -14.21 16.65
CA HIS A 224 -23.24 -14.35 18.10
C HIS A 224 -24.56 -14.70 18.80
N LYS A 225 -25.64 -13.97 18.52
CA LYS A 225 -26.99 -14.26 19.07
C LYS A 225 -27.44 -15.68 18.74
N ARG A 226 -27.23 -16.14 17.49
CA ARG A 226 -27.57 -17.50 17.07
C ARG A 226 -26.77 -18.57 17.81
N ARG A 227 -25.49 -18.32 18.12
CA ARG A 227 -24.68 -19.26 18.91
C ARG A 227 -25.18 -19.38 20.35
N LEU A 228 -25.66 -18.30 20.94
CA LEU A 228 -26.24 -18.29 22.29
C LEU A 228 -27.62 -18.98 22.36
N SER A 229 -28.38 -19.00 21.26
CA SER A 229 -29.71 -19.63 21.22
C SER A 229 -29.68 -21.14 20.95
N LEU A 230 -28.52 -21.73 20.64
CA LEU A 230 -28.40 -23.17 20.41
C LEU A 230 -28.38 -23.91 21.76
N PRO A 231 -29.13 -25.01 21.93
CA PRO A 231 -29.06 -25.85 23.13
C PRO A 231 -27.62 -26.32 23.35
N GLU A 232 -27.14 -26.23 24.59
CA GLU A 232 -25.81 -26.71 24.96
C GLU A 232 -25.75 -28.22 24.72
N MET A 233 -25.05 -28.65 23.66
CA MET A 233 -24.86 -30.07 23.40
C MET A 233 -24.02 -30.65 24.54
N LYS A 234 -24.66 -31.38 25.46
CA LYS A 234 -23.99 -32.16 26.51
C LYS A 234 -22.86 -32.96 25.86
N LYS A 235 -21.62 -32.65 26.22
CA LYS A 235 -20.45 -33.46 25.80
C LYS A 235 -20.75 -34.92 26.16
N PRO A 236 -20.52 -35.88 25.24
CA PRO A 236 -20.70 -37.28 25.57
C PRO A 236 -19.83 -37.62 26.78
N LYS A 237 -20.45 -38.19 27.83
CA LYS A 237 -19.71 -38.76 28.96
C LYS A 237 -18.74 -39.77 28.37
N LYS A 238 -17.45 -39.58 28.60
CA LYS A 238 -16.45 -40.62 28.33
C LYS A 238 -16.84 -41.83 29.18
N LEU A 239 -17.19 -42.93 28.51
CA LEU A 239 -17.32 -44.26 29.11
C LEU A 239 -15.93 -44.81 29.42
#